data_AF-F4S3C3-F1
#
_entry.id   AF-F4S3C3-F1
#
_cell.length_a   1.000
_cell.length_b   1.000
_cell.length_c   1.000
_cell.angle_alpha   90.00
_cell.angle_beta   90.00
_cell.angle_gamma   90.00
#
_symmetry.space_group_name_H-M   'P 1'
#
loop_
_entity.id
_entity.type
_entity.pdbx_description
1 polymer ?
#
loop_
_entity_poly.entity_id
_entity_poly.type
_entity_poly.pdbx_seq_one_letter_code
_entity_poly.pdbx_strand_id
1 'polypeptide(L)'
;MADFPGLAKRTATDEEVTVADQSNLVKKSRYAYLRMEAVFVQGLTDGKGGYTIWKTIDKQLAHLRLKGPRYTEAFYKFIVDEDKRLFDGTRTLAAIKTQELTKFNMPTDTKIEAIVLNLPEHSV
;
A
#
# COMPACT_ATOMS: atom_id res chain seq x y z
N MET A 1 24.54 -38.74 -21.24
CA MET A 1 24.71 -37.54 -20.41
C MET A 1 24.62 -36.37 -21.38
N ALA A 2 23.45 -35.76 -21.52
CA ALA A 2 23.22 -34.71 -22.51
C ALA A 2 23.59 -33.36 -21.90
N ASP A 3 24.60 -32.72 -22.49
CA ASP A 3 25.04 -31.38 -22.17
C ASP A 3 24.10 -30.39 -22.90
N PHE A 4 23.43 -29.52 -22.16
CA PHE A 4 22.53 -28.50 -22.71
C PHE A 4 23.31 -27.20 -22.89
N PRO A 5 23.68 -26.81 -24.12
CA PRO A 5 24.38 -25.55 -24.32
C PRO A 5 23.37 -24.40 -24.30
N GLY A 6 23.65 -23.37 -23.51
CA GLY A 6 23.03 -22.05 -23.66
C GLY A 6 21.92 -21.71 -22.68
N LEU A 7 22.24 -21.66 -21.37
CA LEU A 7 21.55 -20.71 -20.49
C LEU A 7 22.53 -19.56 -20.19
N ALA A 8 22.67 -18.65 -21.15
CA ALA A 8 23.29 -17.36 -20.87
C ALA A 8 22.52 -16.72 -19.70
N LYS A 9 23.22 -16.42 -18.60
CA LYS A 9 22.65 -15.67 -17.48
C LYS A 9 22.18 -14.33 -18.05
N ARG A 10 20.87 -14.18 -18.25
CA ARG A 10 20.27 -12.89 -18.61
C ARG A 10 20.51 -11.96 -17.43
N THR A 11 21.50 -11.09 -17.54
CA THR A 11 21.65 -9.95 -16.64
C THR A 11 20.55 -8.97 -17.02
N ALA A 12 19.59 -8.76 -16.11
CA ALA A 12 18.54 -7.76 -16.31
C ALA A 12 19.19 -6.40 -16.59
N THR A 13 18.71 -5.69 -17.59
CA THR A 13 19.14 -4.32 -17.89
C THR A 13 18.63 -3.37 -16.79
N ASP A 14 19.28 -2.23 -16.59
CA ASP A 14 18.88 -1.26 -15.56
C ASP A 14 17.41 -0.79 -15.72
N GLU A 15 16.90 -0.74 -16.95
CA GLU A 15 15.49 -0.46 -17.24
C GLU A 15 14.54 -1.59 -16.79
N GLU A 16 14.94 -2.85 -16.95
CA GLU A 16 14.14 -4.00 -16.50
C GLU A 16 14.13 -4.09 -14.96
N VAL A 17 15.25 -3.75 -14.32
CA VAL A 17 15.37 -3.70 -12.84
C VAL A 17 14.51 -2.59 -12.25
N THR A 18 14.51 -1.39 -12.83
CA THR A 18 13.71 -0.24 -12.36
C THR A 18 12.20 -0.49 -12.50
N VAL A 19 11.74 -1.03 -13.64
CA VAL A 19 10.32 -1.39 -13.83
C VAL A 19 9.90 -2.51 -12.88
N ALA A 20 10.74 -3.51 -12.67
CA ALA A 20 10.47 -4.59 -11.72
C ALA A 20 10.35 -4.05 -10.27
N ASP A 21 11.24 -3.14 -9.86
CA ASP A 21 11.22 -2.53 -8.53
C ASP A 21 10.00 -1.63 -8.31
N GLN A 22 9.65 -0.79 -9.29
CA GLN A 22 8.40 -0.01 -9.26
C GLN A 22 7.17 -0.92 -9.16
N SER A 23 7.12 -2.02 -9.92
CA SER A 23 6.02 -2.99 -9.82
C SER A 23 5.94 -3.64 -8.44
N ASN A 24 7.08 -3.85 -7.78
CA ASN A 24 7.18 -4.44 -6.46
C ASN A 24 6.69 -3.45 -5.40
N LEU A 25 7.07 -2.17 -5.51
CA LEU A 25 6.59 -1.09 -4.65
C LEU A 25 5.08 -0.92 -4.74
N VAL A 26 4.52 -0.88 -5.96
CA VAL A 26 3.06 -0.77 -6.15
C VAL A 26 2.33 -1.96 -5.53
N LYS A 27 2.84 -3.18 -5.70
CA LYS A 27 2.27 -4.38 -5.06
C LYS A 27 2.30 -4.27 -3.55
N LYS A 28 3.46 -3.92 -2.97
CA LYS A 28 3.63 -3.72 -1.52
C LYS A 28 2.65 -2.69 -0.97
N SER A 29 2.49 -1.55 -1.64
CA SER A 29 1.56 -0.50 -1.22
C SER A 29 0.10 -0.95 -1.27
N ARG A 30 -0.29 -1.74 -2.27
CA ARG A 30 -1.63 -2.33 -2.34
C ARG A 30 -1.87 -3.36 -1.23
N TYR A 31 -0.89 -4.21 -0.92
CA TYR A 31 -1.00 -5.15 0.20
C TYR A 31 -1.08 -4.43 1.56
N ALA A 32 -0.26 -3.39 1.75
CA ALA A 32 -0.34 -2.54 2.93
C ALA A 32 -1.75 -1.94 3.08
N TYR A 33 -2.30 -1.37 2.01
CA TYR A 33 -3.65 -0.82 2.00
C TYR A 33 -4.71 -1.88 2.35
N LEU A 34 -4.65 -3.05 1.73
CA LEU A 34 -5.56 -4.16 2.01
C LEU A 34 -5.54 -4.60 3.48
N ARG A 35 -4.35 -4.70 4.07
CA ARG A 35 -4.20 -5.06 5.49
C ARG A 35 -4.80 -3.99 6.40
N MET A 36 -4.51 -2.72 6.11
CA MET A 36 -5.04 -1.59 6.86
C MET A 36 -6.57 -1.53 6.82
N GLU A 37 -7.18 -1.70 5.65
CA GLU A 37 -8.63 -1.78 5.49
C GLU A 37 -9.24 -2.97 6.23
N ALA A 38 -8.56 -4.12 6.24
CA ALA A 38 -9.00 -5.27 7.01
C ALA A 38 -8.99 -4.99 8.52
N VAL A 39 -7.98 -4.29 9.04
CA VAL A 39 -7.96 -3.84 10.45
C VAL A 39 -9.09 -2.87 10.72
N PHE A 40 -9.29 -1.88 9.84
CA PHE A 40 -10.33 -0.87 9.99
C PHE A 40 -11.72 -1.50 10.04
N VAL A 41 -12.07 -2.32 9.04
CA VAL A 41 -13.37 -2.97 8.94
C VAL A 41 -13.58 -3.94 10.11
N GLN A 42 -12.61 -4.80 10.43
CA GLN A 42 -12.77 -5.75 11.53
C GLN A 42 -12.69 -5.11 12.92
N GLY A 43 -12.16 -3.89 13.02
CA GLY A 43 -11.98 -3.17 14.28
C GLY A 43 -13.13 -2.23 14.61
N LEU A 44 -13.73 -1.58 13.61
CA LEU A 44 -14.80 -0.61 13.81
C LEU A 44 -16.20 -1.19 13.68
N THR A 45 -16.35 -2.32 12.99
CA THR A 45 -17.69 -2.85 12.69
C THR A 45 -18.05 -4.11 13.48
N ASP A 46 -17.14 -4.71 14.26
CA ASP A 46 -17.28 -6.07 14.82
C ASP A 46 -17.74 -7.10 13.76
N GLY A 47 -17.48 -6.84 12.47
CA GLY A 47 -17.98 -7.64 11.35
C GLY A 47 -19.46 -7.44 11.00
N LYS A 48 -20.15 -6.47 11.61
CA LYS A 48 -21.61 -6.20 11.46
C LYS A 48 -21.96 -5.10 10.45
N GLY A 49 -20.97 -4.42 9.87
CA GLY A 49 -21.20 -3.39 8.85
C GLY A 49 -21.24 -4.02 7.46
N GLY A 50 -22.38 -3.93 6.76
CA GLY A 50 -22.56 -4.41 5.37
C GLY A 50 -21.70 -3.72 4.30
N TYR A 51 -20.65 -2.99 4.71
CA TYR A 51 -19.60 -2.50 3.82
C TYR A 51 -18.62 -3.64 3.60
N THR A 52 -18.73 -4.29 2.45
CA THR A 52 -17.68 -5.22 2.01
C THR A 52 -16.39 -4.41 1.83
N ILE A 53 -15.29 -4.91 2.40
CA ILE A 53 -13.95 -4.32 2.26
C ILE A 53 -13.65 -3.93 0.80
N TRP A 54 -14.12 -4.75 -0.14
CA TRP A 54 -14.03 -4.54 -1.58
C TRP A 54 -14.72 -3.27 -2.07
N LYS A 55 -15.91 -2.93 -1.56
CA LYS A 55 -16.60 -1.69 -1.91
C LYS A 55 -15.82 -0.45 -1.46
N THR A 56 -15.14 -0.51 -0.33
CA THR A 56 -14.26 0.57 0.15
C THR A 56 -13.01 0.69 -0.72
N ILE A 57 -12.38 -0.46 -1.03
CA ILE A 57 -11.21 -0.52 -1.90
C ILE A 57 -11.54 0.04 -3.29
N ASP A 58 -12.64 -0.39 -3.91
CA ASP A 58 -13.04 0.05 -5.25
C ASP A 58 -13.29 1.57 -5.29
N LYS A 59 -13.98 2.11 -4.29
CA LYS A 59 -14.17 3.56 -4.15
C LYS A 59 -12.85 4.31 -4.03
N GLN A 60 -11.94 3.80 -3.20
CA GLN A 60 -10.64 4.43 -3.02
C GLN A 60 -9.81 4.38 -4.31
N LEU A 61 -9.78 3.24 -5.00
CA LEU A 61 -9.08 3.12 -6.28
C LEU A 61 -9.65 4.04 -7.34
N ALA A 62 -10.97 4.22 -7.39
CA ALA A 62 -11.61 5.20 -8.26
C ALA A 62 -11.20 6.64 -7.89
N HIS A 63 -11.16 6.97 -6.60
CA HIS A 63 -10.73 8.28 -6.11
C HIS A 63 -9.27 8.58 -6.45
N LEU A 64 -8.36 7.62 -6.24
CA LEU A 64 -6.94 7.75 -6.61
C LEU A 64 -6.76 7.99 -8.12
N ARG A 65 -7.54 7.29 -8.95
CA ARG A 65 -7.56 7.52 -10.40
C ARG A 65 -7.99 8.93 -10.76
N LEU A 66 -8.98 9.49 -10.05
CA LEU A 66 -9.46 10.86 -10.29
C LEU A 66 -8.47 11.93 -9.83
N LYS A 67 -7.76 11.72 -8.72
CA LYS A 67 -6.77 12.68 -8.18
C LYS A 67 -5.43 12.66 -8.92
N GLY A 68 -5.10 11.57 -9.60
CA GLY A 68 -3.92 11.46 -10.45
C GLY A 68 -2.67 10.88 -9.77
N PRO A 69 -1.55 10.76 -10.52
CA PRO A 69 -0.39 9.97 -10.12
C PRO A 69 0.32 10.48 -8.85
N ARG A 70 0.52 11.79 -8.74
CA ARG A 70 1.26 12.39 -7.61
C ARG A 70 0.50 12.25 -6.28
N TYR A 71 -0.82 12.41 -6.32
CA TYR A 71 -1.68 12.12 -5.16
C TYR A 71 -1.63 10.63 -4.81
N THR A 72 -1.67 9.76 -5.82
CA THR A 72 -1.61 8.31 -5.63
C THR A 72 -0.29 7.86 -4.98
N GLU A 73 0.82 8.46 -5.38
CA GLU A 73 2.13 8.24 -4.77
C GLU A 73 2.14 8.68 -3.31
N ALA A 74 1.67 9.90 -3.01
CA ALA A 74 1.57 10.42 -1.64
C ALA A 74 0.70 9.51 -0.75
N PHE A 75 -0.44 9.05 -1.29
CA PHE A 75 -1.31 8.10 -0.62
C PHE A 75 -0.58 6.79 -0.32
N TYR A 76 0.04 6.16 -1.31
CA TYR A 76 0.74 4.90 -1.09
C TYR A 76 1.92 5.02 -0.14
N LYS A 77 2.66 6.13 -0.18
CA LYS A 77 3.74 6.42 0.78
C LYS A 77 3.18 6.44 2.20
N PHE A 78 2.11 7.20 2.44
CA PHE A 78 1.45 7.26 3.74
C PHE A 78 1.01 5.87 4.22
N ILE A 79 0.34 5.11 3.36
CA ILE A 79 -0.19 3.79 3.69
C ILE A 79 0.94 2.82 4.06
N VAL A 80 2.04 2.82 3.32
CA VAL A 80 3.19 1.94 3.60
C VAL A 80 3.86 2.31 4.92
N ASP A 81 4.00 3.61 5.21
CA ASP A 81 4.62 4.05 6.46
C ASP A 81 3.75 3.69 7.67
N GLU A 82 2.42 3.87 7.55
CA GLU A 82 1.47 3.50 8.60
C GLU A 82 1.38 1.98 8.80
N ASP A 83 1.38 1.21 7.71
CA ASP A 83 1.40 -0.26 7.75
C ASP A 83 2.67 -0.78 8.44
N LYS A 84 3.85 -0.20 8.17
CA LYS A 84 5.09 -0.53 8.90
C LYS A 84 5.01 -0.17 10.38
N ARG A 85 4.39 0.97 10.72
CA ARG A 85 4.22 1.43 12.10
C ARG A 85 3.33 0.48 12.90
N LEU A 86 2.29 -0.06 12.25
CA LEU A 86 1.31 -0.95 12.86
C LEU A 86 1.77 -2.41 12.90
N PHE A 87 2.37 -2.88 11.81
CA PHE A 87 2.83 -4.26 11.62
C PHE A 87 4.37 -4.30 11.62
N ASP A 88 4.94 -4.16 12.82
CA ASP A 88 6.39 -4.26 13.06
C ASP A 88 6.90 -5.72 13.14
N GLY A 89 6.05 -6.70 12.81
CA GLY A 89 6.36 -8.13 12.87
C GLY A 89 6.19 -8.75 14.26
N THR A 90 5.95 -7.94 15.30
CA THR A 90 5.76 -8.42 16.68
C THR A 90 4.30 -8.30 17.14
N ARG A 91 3.54 -7.38 16.55
CA ARG A 91 2.15 -7.11 16.94
C ARG A 91 1.18 -8.02 16.21
N THR A 92 0.30 -8.64 16.97
CA THR A 92 -0.85 -9.39 16.44
C THR A 92 -2.00 -8.44 16.14
N LEU A 93 -2.92 -8.86 15.25
CA LEU A 93 -4.13 -8.11 14.96
C LEU A 93 -4.94 -7.80 16.23
N ALA A 94 -5.02 -8.76 17.16
CA ALA A 94 -5.71 -8.57 18.44
C ALA A 94 -5.07 -7.43 19.27
N ALA A 95 -3.74 -7.37 19.35
CA ALA A 95 -3.03 -6.31 20.05
C ALA A 95 -3.27 -4.93 19.42
N ILE A 96 -3.28 -4.85 18.09
CA ILE A 96 -3.58 -3.62 17.34
C ILE A 96 -5.01 -3.15 17.65
N LYS A 97 -5.97 -4.07 17.68
CA LYS A 97 -7.38 -3.74 17.98
C LYS A 97 -7.56 -3.13 19.36
N THR A 98 -6.87 -3.62 20.38
CA THR A 98 -7.10 -3.17 21.76
C THR A 98 -6.39 -1.84 22.09
N GLN A 99 -5.26 -1.55 21.47
CA GLN A 99 -4.37 -0.46 21.91
C GLN A 99 -4.29 0.74 20.94
N GLU A 100 -4.49 0.51 19.64
CA GLU A 100 -4.14 1.48 18.60
C GLU A 100 -5.30 1.80 17.64
N LEU A 101 -6.44 1.09 17.70
CA LEU A 101 -7.60 1.35 16.84
C LEU A 101 -8.15 2.77 16.96
N THR A 102 -8.12 3.37 18.17
CA THR A 102 -8.58 4.74 18.40
C THR A 102 -7.65 5.80 17.83
N LYS A 103 -6.40 5.45 17.54
CA LYS A 103 -5.39 6.34 16.93
C LYS A 103 -5.26 6.12 15.43
N PHE A 104 -5.79 5.00 14.94
CA PHE A 104 -5.72 4.61 13.55
C PHE A 104 -6.90 5.19 12.77
N ASN A 105 -6.63 6.16 11.91
CA ASN A 105 -7.58 6.69 10.96
C ASN A 105 -7.02 6.60 9.54
N MET A 106 -7.88 6.18 8.62
CA MET A 106 -7.59 6.29 7.19
C MET A 106 -7.26 7.75 6.83
N PRO A 107 -6.27 7.98 5.95
CA PRO A 107 -5.82 9.34 5.64
C PRO A 107 -6.96 10.15 5.00
N THR A 108 -7.13 11.37 5.47
CA THR A 108 -8.03 12.35 4.84
C THR A 108 -7.36 12.96 3.61
N ASP A 109 -8.17 13.45 2.67
CA ASP A 109 -7.69 14.15 1.47
C ASP A 109 -6.72 15.28 1.81
N THR A 110 -7.04 16.10 2.81
CA THR A 110 -6.17 17.19 3.27
C THR A 110 -4.79 16.71 3.71
N LYS A 111 -4.72 15.54 4.36
CA LYS A 111 -3.44 14.97 4.82
C LYS A 111 -2.61 14.48 3.64
N ILE A 112 -3.24 13.85 2.65
CA ILE A 112 -2.54 13.41 1.44
C ILE A 112 -2.08 14.59 0.61
N GLU A 113 -2.91 15.62 0.46
CA GLU A 113 -2.55 16.86 -0.25
C GLU A 113 -1.35 17.56 0.42
N ALA A 114 -1.28 17.57 1.74
CA ALA A 114 -0.09 18.06 2.45
C ALA A 114 1.18 17.23 2.15
N ILE A 115 1.05 15.91 1.98
CA ILE A 115 2.18 15.04 1.60
C ILE A 115 2.57 15.33 0.15
N VAL A 116 1.62 15.55 -0.76
CA VAL A 116 1.89 15.88 -2.17
C VAL A 116 2.75 17.14 -2.28
N LEU A 117 2.49 18.17 -1.47
CA LEU A 117 3.27 19.40 -1.44
C LEU A 117 4.74 19.17 -1.03
N ASN A 118 4.99 18.11 -0.27
CA ASN A 118 6.32 17.73 0.21
C ASN A 118 6.97 16.61 -0.63
N LEU A 119 6.31 16.14 -1.69
CA LEU A 119 6.93 15.17 -2.61
C LEU A 119 7.91 15.89 -3.54
N PRO A 120 9.13 15.34 -3.74
CA PRO A 120 10.09 15.90 -4.68
C PRO A 120 9.48 16.01 -6.08
N GLU A 121 9.85 17.05 -6.84
CA GLU A 121 9.28 17.32 -8.17
C GLU A 121 9.62 16.26 -9.22
N HIS A 122 10.58 15.36 -8.92
CA HIS A 122 11.07 14.34 -9.83
C HIS A 122 11.15 12.98 -9.12
N SER A 123 10.03 12.26 -9.10
CA SER A 123 10.01 10.80 -8.92
C SER A 123 9.13 10.23 -10.04
N VAL A 124 9.72 10.03 -11.21
CA VAL A 124 9.15 9.24 -12.31
C VAL A 124 10.09 8.07 -12.56
#